data_AF-A0A1I8ET48-F1
#
_entry.id   AF-A0A1I8ET48-F1
#
_cell.length_a   1.000
_cell.length_b   1.000
_cell.length_c   1.000
_cell.angle_alpha   90.00
_cell.angle_beta   90.00
_cell.angle_gamma   90.00
#
_symmetry.space_group_name_H-M   'P 1'
#
loop_
_entity.id
_entity.type
_entity.pdbx_description
1 polymer ?
#
loop_
_entity_poly.entity_id
_entity_poly.type
_entity_poly.pdbx_seq_one_letter_code
_entity_poly.pdbx_strand_id
1 'polypeptide(L)'
;MQTIWTAIAIYTIMIVFIYFIFLRIKQKKRKRTDNIERRREGKIKENWQLKSVLMIIKDYVERSQVREIKLAVLTILKDFTNINEYQLAMETFECYCIYQRYEWVIINVSQNDTLKLLCPHNEFFFQRHCVTAQFLQENNNFDYVLFIDSDMGVINPKKRIEEYIMDDKDIIFYNRIWNFEVMAGSYLAK
;
A
#
# COMPACT_ATOMS: atom_id res chain seq x y z
N MET A 1 20.26 8.37 73.32
CA MET A 1 20.13 9.09 72.03
C MET A 1 21.25 8.76 71.04
N GLN A 2 22.51 8.59 71.47
CA GLN A 2 23.66 8.25 70.60
C GLN A 2 23.58 6.91 69.85
N THR A 3 22.99 5.87 70.44
CA THR A 3 22.92 4.51 69.87
C THR A 3 22.01 4.37 68.64
N ILE A 4 21.00 5.25 68.52
CA ILE A 4 20.06 5.26 67.40
C ILE A 4 20.73 5.87 66.16
N TRP A 5 21.48 6.96 66.34
CA TRP A 5 22.23 7.60 65.26
C TRP A 5 23.33 6.71 64.69
N THR A 6 24.01 5.92 65.53
CA THR A 6 25.00 4.93 65.07
C THR A 6 24.34 3.80 64.27
N ALA A 7 23.16 3.33 64.68
CA ALA A 7 22.43 2.29 63.95
C ALA A 7 21.95 2.78 62.57
N ILE A 8 21.45 4.02 62.48
CA ILE A 8 21.05 4.66 61.21
C ILE A 8 22.26 4.85 60.30
N ALA A 9 23.40 5.30 60.84
CA ALA A 9 24.63 5.45 60.07
C ALA A 9 25.12 4.12 59.48
N ILE A 10 25.09 3.02 60.25
CA ILE A 10 25.49 1.69 59.76
C ILE A 10 24.51 1.18 58.68
N TYR A 11 23.20 1.39 58.89
CA TYR A 11 22.18 0.96 57.93
C TYR A 11 22.29 1.69 56.59
N THR A 12 22.53 3.00 56.61
CA THR A 12 22.74 3.79 55.39
C THR A 12 24.00 3.36 54.63
N ILE A 13 25.11 3.10 55.33
CA ILE A 13 26.35 2.58 54.72
C ILE A 13 26.10 1.21 54.07
N MET A 14 25.35 0.32 54.73
CA MET A 14 25.01 -1.00 54.19
C MET A 14 24.16 -0.92 52.92
N ILE A 15 23.15 -0.03 52.88
CA ILE A 15 22.33 0.19 51.67
C ILE A 15 23.19 0.70 50.51
N VAL A 16 24.07 1.68 50.76
CA VAL A 16 24.97 2.23 49.75
C VAL A 16 25.89 1.14 49.20
N PHE A 17 26.44 0.28 50.08
CA PHE A 17 27.31 -0.82 49.66
C PHE A 17 26.58 -1.86 48.79
N ILE A 18 25.36 -2.25 49.17
CA ILE A 18 24.51 -3.16 48.37
C ILE A 18 24.17 -2.55 47.00
N TYR A 19 23.86 -1.25 46.96
CA TYR A 19 23.60 -0.53 45.71
C TYR A 19 24.82 -0.54 44.77
N PHE A 20 26.02 -0.31 45.30
CA PHE A 20 27.27 -0.38 44.53
C PHE A 20 27.55 -1.79 43.98
N ILE A 21 27.27 -2.84 44.75
CA ILE A 21 27.40 -4.24 44.28
C ILE A 21 26.43 -4.48 43.11
N PHE A 22 25.17 -4.06 43.24
CA PHE A 22 24.17 -4.24 42.19
C PHE A 22 24.55 -3.52 40.89
N LEU A 23 25.08 -2.29 40.99
CA LEU A 23 25.60 -1.55 39.84
C LEU A 23 26.74 -2.31 39.13
N ARG A 24 27.68 -2.88 39.89
CA ARG A 24 28.77 -3.69 39.29
C ARG A 24 28.25 -4.95 38.60
N ILE A 25 27.26 -5.63 39.17
CA ILE A 25 26.63 -6.81 38.54
C ILE A 25 25.94 -6.41 37.22
N LYS A 26 25.21 -5.28 37.21
CA LYS A 26 24.54 -4.76 36.02
C LYS A 26 25.55 -4.43 34.91
N GLN A 27 26.66 -3.78 35.25
CA GLN A 27 27.72 -3.48 34.28
C GLN A 27 28.39 -4.76 33.73
N LYS A 28 28.63 -5.77 34.58
CA LYS A 28 29.23 -7.05 34.15
C LYS A 28 28.30 -7.84 33.22
N LYS A 29 26.99 -7.82 33.48
CA LYS A 29 25.97 -8.41 32.58
C LYS A 29 25.98 -7.71 31.22
N ARG A 30 25.97 -6.37 31.19
CA ARG A 30 25.99 -5.59 29.94
C ARG A 30 27.22 -5.89 29.08
N LYS A 31 28.43 -5.88 29.67
CA LYS A 31 29.67 -6.26 28.96
C LYS A 31 29.64 -7.69 28.39
N ARG A 32 28.96 -8.62 29.07
CA ARG A 32 28.82 -10.00 28.59
C ARG A 32 27.89 -10.08 27.39
N THR A 33 26.78 -9.34 27.40
CA THR A 33 25.85 -9.24 26.27
C THR A 33 26.53 -8.64 25.05
N ASP A 34 27.24 -7.51 25.21
CA ASP A 34 27.96 -6.82 24.12
C ASP A 34 29.06 -7.70 23.50
N ASN A 35 29.69 -8.59 24.28
CA ASN A 35 30.70 -9.55 23.77
C ASN A 35 30.06 -10.74 23.03
N ILE A 36 28.87 -11.18 23.43
CA ILE A 36 28.13 -12.24 22.73
C ILE A 36 27.63 -11.71 21.38
N GLU A 37 27.15 -10.47 21.35
CA GLU A 37 26.66 -9.80 20.15
C GLU A 37 27.79 -9.57 19.13
N ARG A 38 28.94 -9.04 19.56
CA ARG A 38 30.14 -8.94 18.69
C ARG A 38 30.66 -10.27 18.17
N ARG A 39 30.59 -11.36 18.96
CA ARG A 39 30.95 -12.71 18.47
C ARG A 39 29.97 -13.24 17.42
N ARG A 40 28.68 -12.93 17.55
CA ARG A 40 27.67 -13.26 16.52
C ARG A 40 27.92 -12.48 15.24
N GLU A 41 28.17 -11.17 15.34
CA GLU A 41 28.51 -10.34 14.17
C GLU A 41 29.81 -10.77 13.49
N GLY A 42 30.83 -11.17 14.25
CA GLY A 42 32.08 -11.73 13.70
C GLY A 42 31.85 -13.01 12.90
N LYS A 43 31.06 -13.96 13.43
CA LYS A 43 30.68 -15.19 12.70
C LYS A 43 29.82 -14.91 11.47
N ILE A 44 28.98 -13.88 11.49
CA ILE A 44 28.14 -13.47 10.34
C ILE A 44 28.99 -12.78 9.26
N LYS A 45 30.08 -12.09 9.63
CA LYS A 45 31.04 -11.49 8.68
C LYS A 45 31.92 -12.50 7.96
N GLU A 46 32.15 -13.70 8.50
CA GLU A 46 32.97 -14.72 7.81
C GLU A 46 32.27 -15.35 6.59
N ASN A 47 31.00 -15.04 6.34
CA ASN A 47 30.26 -15.66 5.24
C ASN A 47 29.46 -14.67 4.40
N TRP A 48 30.15 -13.65 3.89
CA TRP A 48 29.58 -12.67 2.96
C TRP A 48 28.95 -13.32 1.72
N GLN A 49 29.52 -14.41 1.21
CA GLN A 49 28.95 -15.16 0.08
C GLN A 49 27.61 -15.81 0.45
N LEU A 50 27.52 -16.50 1.60
CA LEU A 50 26.25 -17.07 2.05
C LEU A 50 25.22 -15.98 2.37
N LYS A 51 25.64 -14.81 2.88
CA LYS A 51 24.72 -13.69 3.16
C LYS A 51 24.14 -13.10 1.88
N SER A 52 24.95 -12.93 0.83
CA SER A 52 24.48 -12.48 -0.48
C SER A 52 23.55 -13.50 -1.13
N VAL A 53 23.89 -14.79 -1.06
CA VAL A 53 23.04 -15.87 -1.59
C VAL A 53 21.73 -16.00 -0.81
N LEU A 54 21.75 -15.94 0.53
CA LEU A 54 20.53 -15.93 1.35
C LEU A 54 19.68 -14.68 1.10
N MET A 55 20.29 -13.53 0.82
CA MET A 55 19.56 -12.31 0.47
C MET A 55 18.90 -12.45 -0.91
N ILE A 56 19.59 -13.01 -1.89
CA ILE A 56 19.03 -13.32 -3.21
C ILE A 56 17.93 -14.38 -3.11
N ILE A 57 18.13 -15.44 -2.33
CA ILE A 57 17.12 -16.48 -2.11
C ILE A 57 15.93 -15.89 -1.35
N LYS A 58 16.13 -15.01 -0.36
CA LYS A 58 15.03 -14.32 0.32
C LYS A 58 14.27 -13.39 -0.62
N ASP A 59 14.96 -12.59 -1.43
CA ASP A 59 14.34 -11.73 -2.45
C ASP A 59 13.59 -12.56 -3.52
N TYR A 60 14.14 -13.71 -3.93
CA TYR A 60 13.49 -14.64 -4.84
C TYR A 60 12.26 -15.33 -4.22
N VAL A 61 12.36 -15.77 -2.97
CA VAL A 61 11.26 -16.41 -2.23
C VAL A 61 10.16 -15.39 -1.90
N GLU A 62 10.51 -14.15 -1.53
CA GLU A 62 9.55 -13.05 -1.37
C GLU A 62 8.89 -12.68 -2.70
N ARG A 63 9.64 -12.63 -3.83
CA ARG A 63 9.05 -12.45 -5.17
C ARG A 63 8.14 -13.59 -5.60
N SER A 64 8.43 -14.82 -5.20
CA SER A 64 7.64 -16.00 -5.58
C SER A 64 6.28 -16.09 -4.88
N GLN A 65 6.00 -15.19 -3.95
CA GLN A 65 4.71 -15.06 -3.24
C GLN A 65 4.02 -13.71 -3.52
N VAL A 66 4.39 -13.00 -4.60
CA VAL A 66 3.62 -11.83 -5.02
C VAL A 66 2.32 -12.33 -5.63
N ARG A 67 1.24 -12.23 -4.87
CA ARG A 67 -0.12 -12.46 -5.38
C ARG A 67 -0.30 -11.60 -6.62
N GLU A 68 -0.72 -12.23 -7.72
CA GLU A 68 -1.08 -11.51 -8.94
C GLU A 68 -2.28 -10.61 -8.63
N ILE A 69 -2.10 -9.29 -8.77
CA ILE A 69 -3.13 -8.29 -8.55
C ILE A 69 -4.09 -8.34 -9.74
N LYS A 70 -5.38 -8.63 -9.48
CA LYS A 70 -6.40 -8.63 -10.53
C LYS A 70 -6.96 -7.23 -10.70
N LEU A 71 -6.86 -6.67 -11.91
CA LEU A 71 -7.24 -5.29 -12.19
C LEU A 71 -8.19 -5.20 -13.39
N ALA A 72 -9.22 -4.35 -13.24
CA ALA A 72 -10.07 -3.93 -14.34
C ALA A 72 -9.93 -2.42 -14.61
N VAL A 73 -10.04 -2.03 -15.87
CA VAL A 73 -10.18 -0.63 -16.30
C VAL A 73 -11.64 -0.39 -16.64
N LEU A 74 -12.24 0.59 -15.98
CA LEU A 74 -13.67 0.85 -16.01
C LEU A 74 -13.96 2.24 -16.59
N THR A 75 -14.73 2.28 -17.68
CA THR A 75 -15.31 3.50 -18.24
C THR A 75 -16.82 3.49 -18.02
N ILE A 76 -17.38 4.59 -17.50
CA ILE A 76 -18.82 4.72 -17.27
C ILE A 76 -19.36 5.84 -18.15
N LEU A 77 -20.36 5.51 -18.95
CA LEU A 77 -21.04 6.41 -19.86
C LEU A 77 -22.49 6.61 -19.42
N LYS A 78 -22.98 7.84 -19.54
CA LYS A 78 -24.39 8.15 -19.29
C LYS A 78 -25.27 7.40 -20.27
N ASP A 79 -24.91 7.50 -21.54
CA ASP A 79 -25.50 6.83 -22.69
C ASP A 79 -24.45 6.76 -23.82
N PHE A 80 -24.83 6.23 -24.99
CA PHE A 80 -23.94 6.13 -26.14
C PHE A 80 -24.12 7.27 -27.17
N THR A 81 -24.82 8.36 -26.86
CA THR A 81 -25.12 9.38 -27.87
C THR A 81 -23.85 10.03 -28.42
N ASN A 82 -22.83 10.20 -27.57
CA ASN A 82 -21.59 10.89 -27.89
C ASN A 82 -20.40 9.94 -28.00
N ILE A 83 -20.61 8.63 -28.17
CA ILE A 83 -19.52 7.64 -28.17
C ILE A 83 -18.46 7.94 -29.24
N ASN A 84 -18.89 8.48 -30.38
CA ASN A 84 -17.99 8.85 -31.48
C ASN A 84 -17.02 9.97 -31.10
N GLU A 85 -17.40 10.87 -30.17
CA GLU A 85 -16.52 11.95 -29.70
C GLU A 85 -15.36 11.41 -28.86
N TYR A 86 -15.58 10.30 -28.17
CA TYR A 86 -14.64 9.67 -27.25
C TYR A 86 -13.91 8.47 -27.88
N GLN A 87 -14.30 8.05 -29.07
CA GLN A 87 -13.85 6.82 -29.72
C GLN A 87 -12.32 6.71 -29.73
N LEU A 88 -11.63 7.75 -30.21
CA LEU A 88 -10.17 7.74 -30.28
C LEU A 88 -9.52 7.51 -28.91
N ALA A 89 -10.01 8.20 -27.87
CA ALA A 89 -9.48 8.10 -26.53
C ALA A 89 -9.73 6.70 -25.94
N MET A 90 -10.96 6.19 -26.08
CA MET A 90 -11.36 4.87 -25.61
C MET A 90 -10.58 3.73 -26.31
N GLU A 91 -10.37 3.82 -27.63
CA GLU A 91 -9.58 2.85 -28.41
C GLU A 91 -8.12 2.76 -27.90
N THR A 92 -7.54 3.87 -27.41
CA THR A 92 -6.20 3.81 -26.81
C THR A 92 -6.18 2.97 -25.53
N PHE A 93 -7.23 3.05 -24.71
CA PHE A 93 -7.37 2.25 -23.50
C PHE A 93 -7.70 0.79 -23.82
N GLU A 94 -8.53 0.52 -24.82
CA GLU A 94 -8.79 -0.83 -25.31
C GLU A 94 -7.48 -1.54 -25.68
N CYS A 95 -6.68 -0.91 -26.53
CA CYS A 95 -5.38 -1.43 -26.96
C CYS A 95 -4.40 -1.60 -25.79
N TYR A 96 -4.39 -0.66 -24.84
CA TYR A 96 -3.57 -0.76 -23.63
C TYR A 96 -3.98 -1.94 -22.75
N CYS A 97 -5.28 -2.14 -22.52
CA CYS A 97 -5.80 -3.25 -21.73
C CYS A 97 -5.50 -4.59 -22.39
N ILE A 98 -5.66 -4.71 -23.71
CA ILE A 98 -5.28 -5.90 -24.48
C ILE A 98 -3.78 -6.18 -24.32
N TYR A 99 -2.94 -5.16 -24.48
CA TYR A 99 -1.49 -5.28 -24.41
C TYR A 99 -1.00 -5.72 -23.01
N GLN A 100 -1.56 -5.14 -21.95
CA GLN A 100 -1.21 -5.42 -20.56
C GLN A 100 -2.00 -6.57 -19.93
N ARG A 101 -2.99 -7.11 -20.63
CA ARG A 101 -3.92 -8.17 -20.17
C ARG A 101 -4.80 -7.73 -18.99
N TYR A 102 -5.26 -6.49 -19.01
CA TYR A 102 -6.32 -6.02 -18.11
C TYR A 102 -7.69 -6.27 -18.73
N GLU A 103 -8.69 -6.41 -17.87
CA GLU A 103 -10.09 -6.43 -18.32
C GLU A 103 -10.57 -5.00 -18.55
N TRP A 104 -11.10 -4.70 -19.75
CA TRP A 104 -11.68 -3.41 -20.06
C TRP A 104 -13.20 -3.51 -20.02
N VAL A 105 -13.82 -2.69 -19.18
CA VAL A 105 -15.26 -2.69 -18.95
C VAL A 105 -15.84 -1.32 -19.27
N ILE A 106 -16.88 -1.30 -20.10
CA ILE A 106 -17.65 -0.10 -20.41
C ILE A 106 -19.07 -0.31 -19.87
N ILE A 107 -19.52 0.58 -18.99
CA ILE A 107 -20.89 0.56 -18.46
C ILE A 107 -21.67 1.72 -19.09
N ASN A 108 -22.80 1.38 -19.71
CA ASN A 108 -23.80 2.37 -20.12
C ASN A 108 -24.95 2.40 -19.10
N VAL A 109 -25.05 3.49 -18.35
CA VAL A 109 -26.04 3.64 -17.28
C VAL A 109 -27.47 3.72 -17.84
N SER A 110 -27.69 4.40 -18.98
CA SER A 110 -29.03 4.51 -19.59
C SER A 110 -29.67 3.16 -19.90
N GLN A 111 -28.85 2.14 -20.22
CA GLN A 111 -29.28 0.79 -20.57
C GLN A 111 -29.34 -0.16 -19.37
N ASN A 112 -29.00 0.30 -18.16
CA ASN A 112 -28.99 -0.52 -16.95
C ASN A 112 -29.99 0.03 -15.92
N ASP A 113 -31.20 -0.52 -15.93
CA ASP A 113 -32.29 -0.12 -15.02
C ASP A 113 -31.94 -0.34 -13.55
N THR A 114 -31.22 -1.42 -13.23
CA THR A 114 -30.75 -1.73 -11.88
C THR A 114 -29.81 -0.65 -11.37
N LEU A 115 -28.80 -0.27 -12.17
CA LEU A 115 -27.86 0.80 -11.77
C LEU A 115 -28.54 2.16 -11.67
N LYS A 116 -29.52 2.46 -12.53
CA LYS A 116 -30.32 3.70 -12.39
C LYS A 116 -31.08 3.75 -11.07
N LEU A 117 -31.58 2.61 -10.61
CA LEU A 117 -32.27 2.50 -9.31
C LEU A 117 -31.31 2.58 -8.13
N LEU A 118 -30.17 1.87 -8.18
CA LEU A 118 -29.18 1.83 -7.12
C LEU A 118 -28.38 3.14 -6.99
N CYS A 119 -28.18 3.84 -8.11
CA CYS A 119 -27.43 5.09 -8.19
C CYS A 119 -28.31 6.24 -8.70
N PRO A 120 -29.28 6.73 -7.90
CA PRO A 120 -30.26 7.74 -8.31
C PRO A 120 -29.72 9.18 -8.20
N HIS A 121 -28.44 9.39 -8.52
CA HIS A 121 -27.80 10.69 -8.40
C HIS A 121 -28.23 11.57 -9.59
N ASN A 122 -28.67 12.80 -9.32
CA ASN A 122 -29.14 13.74 -10.36
C ASN A 122 -28.01 14.12 -11.35
N GLU A 123 -26.82 14.32 -10.81
CA GLU A 123 -25.64 14.71 -11.58
C GLU A 123 -24.84 13.46 -11.96
N PHE A 124 -24.59 13.29 -13.25
CA PHE A 124 -23.85 12.14 -13.78
C PHE A 124 -22.43 12.03 -13.20
N PHE A 125 -21.81 13.18 -12.89
CA PHE A 125 -20.49 13.25 -12.25
C PHE A 125 -20.42 12.51 -10.91
N PHE A 126 -21.51 12.51 -10.13
CA PHE A 126 -21.59 11.74 -8.89
C PHE A 126 -22.13 10.33 -9.12
N GLN A 127 -23.03 10.17 -10.10
CA GLN A 127 -23.60 8.86 -10.43
C GLN A 127 -22.53 7.84 -10.79
N ARG A 128 -21.53 8.22 -11.58
CA ARG A 128 -20.43 7.33 -11.97
C ARG A 128 -19.64 6.80 -10.78
N HIS A 129 -19.44 7.60 -9.73
CA HIS A 129 -18.77 7.13 -8.50
C HIS A 129 -19.58 6.06 -7.78
N CYS A 130 -20.90 6.23 -7.70
CA CYS A 130 -21.80 5.20 -7.17
C CYS A 130 -21.75 3.92 -8.02
N VAL A 131 -21.78 4.06 -9.36
CA VAL A 131 -21.70 2.91 -10.27
C VAL A 131 -20.36 2.17 -10.14
N THR A 132 -19.23 2.87 -9.99
CA THR A 132 -17.93 2.24 -9.70
C THR A 132 -17.98 1.44 -8.40
N ALA A 133 -18.60 1.98 -7.35
CA ALA A 133 -18.74 1.27 -6.08
C ALA A 133 -19.62 0.02 -6.21
N GLN A 134 -20.73 0.09 -6.96
CA GLN A 134 -21.58 -1.08 -7.25
C GLN A 134 -20.81 -2.12 -8.06
N PHE A 135 -20.06 -1.70 -9.09
CA PHE A 135 -19.24 -2.60 -9.90
C PHE A 135 -18.20 -3.36 -9.05
N LEU A 136 -17.48 -2.67 -8.16
CA LEU A 136 -16.53 -3.30 -7.25
C LEU A 136 -17.20 -4.31 -6.30
N GLN A 137 -18.38 -3.98 -5.77
CA GLN A 137 -19.13 -4.88 -4.88
C GLN A 137 -19.61 -6.15 -5.60
N GLU A 138 -20.08 -6.02 -6.84
CA GLU A 138 -20.57 -7.14 -7.65
C GLU A 138 -19.44 -8.01 -8.21
N ASN A 139 -18.26 -7.43 -8.45
CA ASN A 139 -17.11 -8.08 -9.08
C ASN A 139 -15.94 -8.25 -8.10
N ASN A 140 -16.17 -9.07 -7.06
CA ASN A 140 -15.19 -9.36 -5.99
C ASN A 140 -13.93 -10.13 -6.45
N ASN A 141 -13.83 -10.45 -7.74
CA ASN A 141 -12.66 -11.08 -8.35
C ASN A 141 -11.55 -10.07 -8.67
N PHE A 142 -11.85 -8.77 -8.73
CA PHE A 142 -10.84 -7.73 -8.89
C PHE A 142 -10.35 -7.23 -7.54
N ASP A 143 -9.03 -7.05 -7.44
CA ASP A 143 -8.39 -6.42 -6.30
C ASP A 143 -8.41 -4.89 -6.42
N TYR A 144 -8.37 -4.38 -7.66
CA TYR A 144 -8.45 -2.95 -7.95
C TYR A 144 -9.23 -2.67 -9.23
N VAL A 145 -9.87 -1.51 -9.27
CA VAL A 145 -10.48 -0.94 -10.48
C VAL A 145 -9.86 0.43 -10.75
N LEU A 146 -9.38 0.63 -11.97
CA LEU A 146 -9.04 1.96 -12.48
C LEU A 146 -10.27 2.54 -13.18
N PHE A 147 -10.96 3.46 -12.52
CA PHE A 147 -12.00 4.25 -13.17
C PHE A 147 -11.36 5.32 -14.05
N ILE A 148 -11.81 5.43 -15.31
CA ILE A 148 -11.35 6.43 -16.28
C ILE A 148 -12.54 7.14 -16.96
N ASP A 149 -12.38 8.45 -17.16
CA ASP A 149 -13.28 9.22 -18.02
C ASP A 149 -13.06 8.88 -19.50
N SER A 150 -14.13 8.99 -20.29
CA SER A 150 -14.14 8.59 -21.69
C SER A 150 -13.30 9.49 -22.60
N ASP A 151 -12.98 10.70 -22.15
CA ASP A 151 -12.11 11.65 -22.85
C ASP A 151 -10.63 11.50 -22.49
N MET A 152 -10.27 10.49 -21.70
CA MET A 152 -8.88 10.19 -21.34
C MET A 152 -8.30 9.12 -22.26
N GLY A 153 -7.02 9.29 -22.62
CA GLY A 153 -6.28 8.33 -23.45
C GLY A 153 -4.91 7.96 -22.87
N VAL A 154 -4.38 6.83 -23.33
CA VAL A 154 -3.09 6.28 -22.88
C VAL A 154 -1.94 6.92 -23.66
N ILE A 155 -1.03 7.57 -22.94
CA ILE A 155 0.18 8.17 -23.52
C ILE A 155 1.37 7.21 -23.49
N ASN A 156 1.52 6.44 -22.40
CA ASN A 156 2.65 5.52 -22.22
C ASN A 156 2.16 4.08 -21.97
N PRO A 157 1.98 3.28 -23.03
CA PRO A 157 1.43 1.94 -22.91
C PRO A 157 2.40 0.94 -22.26
N LYS A 158 3.68 1.30 -22.07
CA LYS A 158 4.68 0.44 -21.42
C LYS A 158 4.59 0.46 -19.90
N LYS A 159 3.98 1.50 -19.34
CA LYS A 159 3.80 1.63 -17.89
C LYS A 159 2.62 0.79 -17.43
N ARG A 160 2.79 0.10 -16.31
CA ARG A 160 1.78 -0.77 -15.72
C ARG A 160 0.97 -0.02 -14.66
N ILE A 161 -0.32 -0.33 -14.55
CA ILE A 161 -1.20 0.32 -13.57
C ILE A 161 -0.74 0.00 -12.14
N GLU A 162 -0.21 -1.21 -11.91
CA GLU A 162 0.29 -1.65 -10.61
C GLU A 162 1.41 -0.76 -10.06
N GLU A 163 2.15 -0.04 -10.91
CA GLU A 163 3.17 0.92 -10.47
C GLU A 163 2.58 2.13 -9.73
N TYR A 164 1.28 2.38 -9.86
CA TYR A 164 0.56 3.49 -9.22
C TYR A 164 -0.27 3.05 -7.99
N ILE A 165 -0.26 1.75 -7.67
CA ILE A 165 -0.99 1.22 -6.52
C ILE A 165 -0.24 1.53 -5.22
N MET A 166 -1.00 1.89 -4.19
CA MET A 166 -0.55 2.05 -2.81
C MET A 166 -1.35 1.09 -1.94
N ASP A 167 -0.73 -0.02 -1.52
CA ASP A 167 -1.42 -1.14 -0.85
C ASP A 167 -2.15 -0.78 0.45
N ASP A 168 -1.77 0.34 1.08
CA ASP A 168 -2.36 0.85 2.31
C ASP A 168 -3.49 1.88 2.07
N LYS A 169 -3.94 2.02 0.82
CA LYS A 169 -5.00 2.95 0.40
C LYS A 169 -6.11 2.23 -0.35
N ASP A 170 -7.35 2.53 0.03
CA ASP A 170 -8.52 1.97 -0.66
C ASP A 170 -8.92 2.81 -1.88
N ILE A 171 -8.58 4.11 -1.90
CA ILE A 171 -8.84 5.02 -3.03
C ILE A 171 -7.61 5.88 -3.26
N ILE A 172 -7.20 5.99 -4.53
CA ILE A 172 -6.02 6.74 -4.96
C ILE A 172 -6.41 7.73 -6.04
N PHE A 173 -6.30 9.01 -5.68
CA PHE A 173 -6.45 10.13 -6.60
C PHE A 173 -5.09 10.67 -7.04
N TYR A 174 -5.12 11.58 -8.02
CA TYR A 174 -3.95 12.32 -8.49
C TYR A 174 -4.29 13.81 -8.65
N ASN A 175 -3.26 14.65 -8.69
CA ASN A 175 -3.42 16.09 -8.94
C ASN A 175 -3.40 16.36 -10.45
N ARG A 176 -4.30 17.24 -10.92
CA ARG A 176 -4.21 17.77 -12.29
C ARG A 176 -2.97 18.63 -12.46
N ILE A 177 -2.34 18.55 -13.63
CA ILE A 177 -1.08 19.25 -13.94
C ILE A 177 -1.25 20.77 -13.98
N TRP A 178 -2.43 21.29 -14.37
CA TRP A 178 -2.62 22.71 -14.69
C TRP A 178 -3.24 23.55 -13.56
N ASN A 179 -4.02 22.95 -12.65
CA ASN A 179 -4.63 23.67 -11.51
C ASN A 179 -4.37 23.01 -10.14
N PHE A 180 -3.61 21.91 -10.08
CA PHE A 180 -3.29 21.17 -8.84
C PHE A 180 -4.51 20.69 -8.05
N GLU A 181 -5.68 20.64 -8.69
CA GLU A 181 -6.90 20.07 -8.11
C GLU A 181 -6.79 18.55 -8.01
N VAL A 182 -7.37 17.99 -6.95
CA VAL A 182 -7.55 16.54 -6.82
C VAL A 182 -8.55 16.07 -7.88
N MET A 183 -8.08 15.29 -8.84
CA MET A 183 -8.86 14.85 -9.98
C MET A 183 -9.76 13.68 -9.62
N ALA A 184 -11.08 13.88 -9.76
CA ALA A 184 -12.08 12.83 -9.56
C ALA A 184 -12.55 12.16 -10.87
N GLY A 185 -12.08 12.60 -12.05
CA GLY A 185 -12.42 11.98 -13.33
C GLY A 185 -11.62 10.71 -13.65
N SER A 186 -10.65 10.36 -12.82
CA SER A 186 -10.11 8.99 -12.78
C SER A 186 -9.44 8.74 -11.43
N TYR A 187 -9.46 7.48 -11.00
CA TYR A 187 -8.87 7.05 -9.74
C TYR A 187 -8.76 5.53 -9.69
N LEU A 188 -7.86 5.04 -8.86
CA LEU A 188 -7.85 3.63 -8.46
C LEU A 188 -8.70 3.45 -7.22
N ALA A 189 -9.47 2.37 -7.17
CA ALA A 189 -10.26 1.97 -6.02
C ALA A 189 -10.14 0.45 -5.76
N LYS A 190 -10.29 0.08 -4.49
CA LYS A 190 -10.22 -1.29 -3.95
C LYS A 190 -11.53 -1.65 -3.25
#